data_AF-A0A226NMK9-F1
#
_entry.id   AF-A0A226NMK9-F1
#
_cell.length_a   1.000
_cell.length_b   1.000
_cell.length_c   1.000
_cell.angle_alpha   90.00
_cell.angle_beta   90.00
_cell.angle_gamma   90.00
#
_symmetry.space_group_name_H-M   'P 1'
#
loop_
_entity.id
_entity.type
_entity.pdbx_description
1 polymer ?
#
loop_
_entity_poly.entity_id
_entity_poly.type
_entity_poly.pdbx_seq_one_letter_code
_entity_poly.pdbx_strand_id
1 'polypeptide(L)'
;MLEPRVHTHPAQCLTGCDSDHWGPHCSNRCQCQNEALCNPITGACVCTDGYQGWRCEELCEPGSYGKGCQFQCQCHNGATCNHETGECHCAPGYTGVLRKGEIEVKENSVALGVFKAERVCAGRRRPVQHPVLTQAKFRLQ
;
A
#
# COMPACT_ATOMS: atom_id res chain seq x y z
N MET A 1 5.50 -18.89 -45.78
CA MET A 1 6.05 -17.57 -46.13
C MET A 1 5.21 -16.52 -45.42
N LEU A 2 5.55 -16.16 -44.18
CA LEU A 2 4.90 -15.05 -43.47
C LEU A 2 5.94 -13.93 -43.42
N GLU A 3 5.60 -12.78 -43.99
CA GLU A 3 6.52 -11.66 -44.25
C GLU A 3 6.98 -10.98 -42.95
N PRO A 4 8.22 -10.45 -42.90
CA PRO A 4 8.71 -9.69 -41.77
C PRO A 4 8.06 -8.30 -41.78
N ARG A 5 7.40 -7.91 -40.69
CA ARG A 5 6.99 -6.51 -40.48
C ARG A 5 8.24 -5.67 -40.22
N VAL A 6 8.83 -5.13 -41.28
CA VAL A 6 9.89 -4.13 -41.20
C VAL A 6 9.22 -2.78 -40.95
N HIS A 7 9.31 -2.28 -39.71
CA HIS A 7 9.02 -0.88 -39.42
C HIS A 7 10.26 -0.04 -39.75
N THR A 8 10.35 0.39 -41.00
CA THR A 8 11.34 1.38 -41.46
C THR A 8 10.90 2.79 -41.06
N HIS A 9 11.40 3.36 -39.96
CA HIS A 9 11.43 4.83 -39.75
C HIS A 9 12.79 5.27 -39.17
N PRO A 10 13.58 6.09 -39.90
CA PRO A 10 14.74 6.77 -39.37
C PRO A 10 14.27 7.97 -38.52
N ALA A 11 14.93 8.20 -37.38
CA ALA A 11 14.70 9.30 -36.43
C ALA A 11 13.38 9.26 -35.63
N GLN A 12 13.28 8.34 -34.66
CA GLN A 12 12.47 8.53 -33.45
C GLN A 12 13.25 8.02 -32.23
N CYS A 13 14.26 8.77 -31.81
CA CYS A 13 14.71 8.67 -30.43
C CYS A 13 13.54 9.12 -29.54
N LEU A 14 13.13 8.27 -28.59
CA LEU A 14 12.31 8.56 -27.37
C LEU A 14 10.89 7.98 -27.29
N THR A 15 10.40 7.18 -28.23
CA THR A 15 9.18 6.41 -27.95
C THR A 15 9.60 5.14 -27.20
N GLY A 16 9.64 5.22 -25.86
CA GLY A 16 9.89 4.07 -25.00
C GLY A 16 8.93 2.91 -25.32
N CYS A 17 9.30 1.70 -24.90
CA CYS A 17 8.39 0.55 -25.01
C CYS A 17 7.07 0.80 -24.27
N ASP A 18 6.02 0.08 -24.68
CA ASP A 18 4.79 0.02 -23.89
C ASP A 18 5.05 -0.54 -22.48
N SER A 19 4.04 -0.49 -21.61
CA SER A 19 4.17 -0.95 -20.22
C SER A 19 4.50 -2.45 -20.08
N ASP A 20 4.28 -3.24 -21.14
CA ASP A 20 4.38 -4.69 -21.11
C ASP A 20 5.70 -5.21 -21.70
N HIS A 21 6.56 -4.33 -22.24
CA HIS A 21 7.80 -4.71 -22.92
C HIS A 21 9.02 -3.87 -22.54
N TRP A 22 10.21 -4.45 -22.73
CA TRP A 22 11.48 -3.78 -22.47
C TRP A 22 12.62 -4.26 -23.36
N GLY A 23 13.71 -3.50 -23.35
CA GLY A 23 14.95 -3.81 -24.05
C GLY A 23 14.96 -3.34 -25.51
N PRO A 24 15.99 -3.70 -26.27
CA PRO A 24 16.11 -3.29 -27.67
C PRO A 24 14.91 -3.81 -28.47
N HIS A 25 14.31 -2.93 -29.25
CA HIS A 25 13.11 -3.22 -30.07
C HIS A 25 11.92 -3.78 -29.26
N CYS A 26 11.85 -3.56 -27.95
CA CYS A 26 10.77 -4.04 -27.08
C CYS A 26 10.55 -5.57 -27.17
N SER A 27 11.64 -6.32 -27.38
CA SER A 27 11.58 -7.77 -27.64
C SER A 27 11.36 -8.61 -26.38
N ASN A 28 11.56 -8.05 -25.19
CA ASN A 28 11.36 -8.76 -23.93
C ASN A 28 10.05 -8.34 -23.28
N ARG A 29 9.33 -9.28 -22.68
CA ARG A 29 8.12 -8.99 -21.90
C ARG A 29 8.46 -8.64 -20.46
N CYS A 30 7.79 -7.63 -19.93
CA CYS A 30 7.83 -7.28 -18.52
C CYS A 30 7.18 -8.38 -17.68
N GLN A 31 7.75 -8.61 -16.49
CA GLN A 31 7.32 -9.68 -15.58
C GLN A 31 6.79 -9.15 -14.25
N CYS A 32 6.72 -7.83 -14.09
CA CYS A 32 6.26 -7.15 -12.88
C CYS A 32 4.81 -7.55 -12.53
N GLN A 33 4.53 -7.65 -11.24
CA GLN A 33 3.22 -7.98 -10.67
C GLN A 33 2.69 -6.80 -9.85
N ASN A 34 1.45 -6.92 -9.37
CA ASN A 34 0.82 -5.95 -8.46
C ASN A 34 0.89 -4.51 -8.97
N GLU A 35 0.60 -4.33 -10.26
CA GLU A 35 0.55 -3.03 -10.94
C GLU A 35 1.88 -2.25 -10.92
N ALA A 36 2.99 -2.95 -10.65
CA ALA A 36 4.31 -2.36 -10.65
C ALA A 36 4.74 -1.90 -12.05
N LEU A 37 5.49 -0.79 -12.08
CA LEU A 37 5.99 -0.20 -13.31
C LEU A 37 7.23 -0.97 -13.79
N CYS A 38 7.30 -1.22 -15.09
CA CYS A 38 8.46 -1.86 -15.71
C CYS A 38 9.36 -0.80 -16.35
N ASN A 39 10.67 -0.91 -16.10
CA ASN A 39 11.64 -0.06 -16.78
C ASN A 39 11.79 -0.51 -18.26
N PRO A 40 11.49 0.34 -19.25
CA PRO A 40 11.48 -0.06 -20.66
C PRO A 40 12.89 -0.35 -21.22
N ILE A 41 13.96 0.01 -20.50
CA ILE A 41 15.35 -0.24 -20.90
C ILE A 41 15.88 -1.52 -20.27
N THR A 42 15.68 -1.69 -18.96
CA THR A 42 16.32 -2.77 -18.18
C THR A 42 15.37 -3.91 -17.79
N GLY A 43 14.06 -3.72 -17.91
CA GLY A 43 13.05 -4.66 -17.43
C GLY A 43 12.88 -4.70 -15.92
N ALA A 44 13.63 -3.87 -15.17
CA ALA A 44 13.54 -3.82 -13.71
C ALA A 44 12.18 -3.26 -13.26
N CYS A 45 11.63 -3.85 -12.20
CA CYS A 45 10.35 -3.44 -11.66
C CYS A 45 10.50 -2.35 -10.59
N VAL A 46 9.61 -1.37 -10.62
CA VAL A 46 9.42 -0.37 -9.57
C VAL A 46 8.10 -0.69 -8.89
N CYS A 47 8.20 -1.24 -7.68
CA CYS A 47 7.03 -1.71 -6.94
C CYS A 47 6.13 -0.56 -6.51
N THR A 48 4.82 -0.85 -6.56
CA THR A 48 3.78 -0.11 -5.87
C THR A 48 3.96 -0.22 -4.36
N ASP A 49 3.32 0.69 -3.62
CA ASP A 49 3.38 0.67 -2.16
C ASP A 49 2.84 -0.65 -1.63
N GLY A 50 3.51 -1.22 -0.62
CA GLY A 50 3.06 -2.46 0.00
C GLY A 50 3.54 -3.75 -0.66
N TYR A 51 4.39 -3.65 -1.69
CA TYR A 51 5.01 -4.80 -2.36
C TYR A 51 6.53 -4.68 -2.46
N GLN A 52 7.18 -5.84 -2.53
CA GLN A 52 8.62 -6.01 -2.69
C GLN A 52 8.94 -7.27 -3.51
N GLY A 53 10.23 -7.58 -3.66
CA GLY A 53 10.71 -8.63 -4.55
C GLY A 53 11.10 -8.07 -5.92
N TRP A 54 11.80 -8.89 -6.71
CA TRP A 54 12.34 -8.46 -8.00
C TRP A 54 11.26 -8.26 -9.07
N ARG A 55 10.09 -8.90 -8.93
CA ARG A 55 8.88 -8.67 -9.75
C ARG A 55 7.79 -7.94 -8.98
N CYS A 56 8.06 -7.48 -7.75
CA CYS A 56 7.03 -6.93 -6.87
C CYS A 56 5.93 -7.95 -6.53
N GLU A 57 6.29 -9.23 -6.47
CA GLU A 57 5.36 -10.35 -6.24
C GLU A 57 5.08 -10.61 -4.74
N GLU A 58 5.91 -10.07 -3.86
CA GLU A 58 5.82 -10.29 -2.42
C GLU A 58 5.09 -9.12 -1.77
N LEU A 59 4.15 -9.41 -0.88
CA LEU A 59 3.56 -8.42 0.01
C LEU A 59 4.60 -7.98 1.05
N CYS A 60 4.51 -6.75 1.56
CA CYS A 60 5.29 -6.38 2.73
C CYS A 60 5.01 -7.31 3.92
N GLU A 61 6.09 -7.68 4.61
CA GLU A 61 6.01 -8.48 5.83
C GLU A 61 5.21 -7.75 6.92
N PRO A 62 4.46 -8.48 7.77
CA PRO A 62 3.67 -7.88 8.83
C PRO A 62 4.48 -6.91 9.69
N GLY A 63 4.00 -5.67 9.79
CA GLY A 63 4.68 -4.61 10.53
C GLY A 63 5.53 -3.68 9.67
N SER A 64 5.64 -3.90 8.36
CA SER A 64 6.25 -3.00 7.40
C SER A 64 5.25 -2.51 6.35
N TYR A 65 5.49 -1.35 5.74
CA TYR A 65 4.61 -0.79 4.72
C TYR A 65 5.31 0.20 3.77
N GLY A 66 4.58 0.59 2.72
CA GLY A 66 4.95 1.61 1.73
C GLY A 66 5.91 1.08 0.66
N LYS A 67 6.51 1.99 -0.11
CA LYS A 67 7.38 1.63 -1.24
C LYS A 67 8.57 0.78 -0.79
N GLY A 68 8.65 -0.45 -1.32
CA GLY A 68 9.70 -1.40 -0.97
C GLY A 68 9.76 -1.73 0.53
N CYS A 69 8.63 -1.60 1.23
CA CYS A 69 8.47 -1.98 2.64
C CYS A 69 9.45 -1.28 3.60
N GLN A 70 9.88 -0.06 3.26
CA GLN A 70 10.92 0.65 3.99
C GLN A 70 10.45 1.30 5.30
N PHE A 71 9.13 1.37 5.53
CA PHE A 71 8.58 2.01 6.73
C PHE A 71 8.05 0.98 7.72
N GLN A 72 8.33 1.19 9.01
CA GLN A 72 7.82 0.35 10.09
C GLN A 72 6.47 0.87 10.61
N CYS A 73 5.53 -0.03 10.84
CA CYS A 73 4.25 0.28 11.45
C CYS A 73 4.41 0.64 12.94
N GLN A 74 3.73 1.69 13.36
CA GLN A 74 3.73 2.18 14.75
C GLN A 74 2.43 1.81 15.48
N CYS A 75 1.85 0.66 15.14
CA CYS A 75 0.61 0.19 15.72
C CYS A 75 0.86 -0.45 17.09
N HIS A 76 0.01 -0.13 18.07
CA HIS A 76 0.10 -0.65 19.43
C HIS A 76 -1.07 -1.58 19.76
N ASN A 77 -1.00 -2.24 20.92
CA ASN A 77 -2.06 -3.10 21.46
C ASN A 77 -2.43 -4.30 20.57
N GLY A 78 -1.45 -4.87 19.86
CA GLY A 78 -1.66 -6.02 18.98
C GLY A 78 -2.42 -5.71 17.69
N ALA A 79 -2.51 -4.43 17.31
CA ALA A 79 -3.05 -4.01 16.03
C ALA A 79 -2.10 -4.39 14.88
N THR A 80 -2.68 -4.75 13.74
CA THR A 80 -1.96 -4.91 12.47
C THR A 80 -1.98 -3.61 11.69
N CYS A 81 -1.23 -3.52 10.60
CA CYS A 81 -1.25 -2.37 9.71
C CYS A 81 -1.48 -2.77 8.26
N ASN A 82 -2.08 -1.86 7.50
CA ASN A 82 -2.16 -1.97 6.05
C ASN A 82 -0.74 -1.80 5.44
N HIS A 83 -0.35 -2.75 4.59
CA HIS A 83 0.97 -2.81 3.97
C HIS A 83 1.24 -1.66 3.00
N GLU A 84 0.24 -0.98 2.45
CA GLU A 84 0.46 0.14 1.52
C GLU A 84 0.60 1.46 2.29
N THR A 85 -0.35 1.74 3.18
CA THR A 85 -0.52 3.05 3.82
C THR A 85 0.11 3.15 5.21
N GLY A 86 0.29 2.01 5.88
CA GLY A 86 0.66 1.92 7.29
C GLY A 86 -0.49 2.21 8.26
N GLU A 87 -1.74 2.27 7.77
CA GLU A 87 -2.91 2.46 8.63
C GLU A 87 -3.12 1.27 9.58
N CYS A 88 -3.35 1.53 10.87
CA CYS A 88 -3.59 0.48 11.85
C CYS A 88 -5.02 -0.08 11.79
N HIS A 89 -5.13 -1.41 11.76
CA HIS A 89 -6.36 -2.16 12.00
C HIS A 89 -6.37 -2.64 13.44
N CYS A 90 -7.24 -2.04 14.26
CA CYS A 90 -7.26 -2.32 15.68
C CYS A 90 -7.81 -3.71 16.00
N ALA A 91 -7.15 -4.39 16.94
CA ALA A 91 -7.64 -5.65 17.49
C ALA A 91 -9.03 -5.46 18.13
N PRO A 92 -9.85 -6.53 18.21
CA PRO A 92 -11.18 -6.45 18.81
C PRO A 92 -11.18 -5.79 20.20
N GLY A 93 -11.99 -4.74 20.38
CA GLY A 93 -12.12 -4.02 21.65
C GLY A 93 -11.29 -2.72 21.75
N TYR A 94 -10.48 -2.40 20.75
CA TYR A 94 -9.76 -1.13 20.61
C TYR A 94 -10.35 -0.29 19.48
N THR A 95 -10.33 1.03 19.63
CA THR A 95 -10.75 2.00 18.59
C THR A 95 -9.55 2.77 18.07
N GLY A 96 -9.50 3.02 16.76
CA GLY A 96 -8.50 3.89 16.15
C GLY A 96 -8.83 5.36 16.44
N VAL A 97 -7.87 6.14 16.92
CA VAL A 97 -8.05 7.58 17.05
C VAL A 97 -7.79 8.20 15.67
N LEU A 98 -8.81 8.81 15.06
CA LEU A 98 -8.60 9.71 13.93
C LEU A 98 -8.00 11.01 14.47
N ARG A 99 -6.68 11.12 14.58
CA ARG A 99 -6.08 12.47 14.60
C ARG A 99 -5.98 12.93 13.16
N LYS A 100 -7.00 13.68 12.70
CA LYS A 100 -6.85 14.52 11.51
C LYS A 100 -5.82 15.59 11.86
N GLY A 101 -4.59 15.45 11.35
CA GLY A 101 -3.68 16.57 11.21
C GLY A 101 -4.10 17.33 9.95
N GLU A 102 -4.72 18.50 10.13
CA GLU A 102 -5.00 19.44 9.05
C GLU A 102 -3.81 20.39 8.88
N ILE A 103 -3.65 20.91 7.67
CA ILE A 103 -2.47 21.60 7.13
C ILE A 103 -2.14 22.87 7.94
N GLU A 104 -0.93 22.97 8.50
CA GLU A 104 -0.39 24.26 8.97
C GLU A 104 0.32 24.96 7.80
N VAL A 105 -0.37 25.86 7.11
CA VAL A 105 0.28 26.80 6.19
C VAL A 105 0.94 27.89 7.04
N LYS A 106 2.24 27.74 7.31
CA LYS A 106 3.08 28.86 7.78
C LYS A 106 3.90 29.35 6.61
N GLU A 107 3.62 30.58 6.17
CA GLU A 107 4.44 31.29 5.18
C GLU A 107 5.91 31.32 5.64
N ASN A 108 6.81 30.77 4.82
CA ASN A 108 8.27 30.92 4.86
C ASN A 108 9.04 30.50 6.15
N SER A 109 9.09 29.21 6.51
CA SER A 109 10.22 28.66 7.29
C SER A 109 10.30 27.13 7.22
N VAL A 110 11.47 26.58 6.91
CA VAL A 110 11.77 25.14 6.91
C VAL A 110 11.58 24.56 8.31
N ALA A 111 10.74 23.55 8.44
CA ALA A 111 10.76 22.62 9.58
C ALA A 111 10.78 21.19 9.05
N LEU A 112 11.88 20.48 9.33
CA LEU A 112 11.95 19.03 9.24
C LEU A 112 10.92 18.42 10.20
N GLY A 113 10.10 17.50 9.71
CA GLY A 113 9.22 16.69 10.55
C GLY A 113 7.87 16.49 9.90
N VAL A 114 7.78 15.49 9.02
CA VAL A 114 6.49 14.92 8.64
C VAL A 114 5.93 14.23 9.88
N PHE A 115 5.15 14.94 10.69
CA PHE A 115 4.32 14.29 11.71
C PHE A 115 3.22 13.54 10.97
N LYS A 116 3.50 12.26 10.67
CA LYS A 116 2.55 11.34 10.09
C LYS A 116 1.32 11.31 11.02
N ALA A 117 0.13 11.51 10.46
CA ALA A 117 -1.12 11.35 11.21
C ALA A 117 -1.24 9.88 11.62
N GLU A 118 -0.78 9.53 12.81
CA GLU A 118 -0.81 8.17 13.29
C GLU A 118 -2.22 7.83 13.77
N ARG A 119 -2.91 6.95 13.03
CA ARG A 119 -4.12 6.26 13.50
C ARG A 119 -3.71 5.24 14.57
N VAL A 120 -3.23 5.69 15.71
CA VAL A 120 -2.87 4.79 16.82
C VAL A 120 -4.14 4.23 17.43
N CYS A 121 -4.18 2.92 17.66
CA CYS A 121 -5.25 2.24 18.37
C CYS A 121 -5.21 2.60 19.86
N ALA A 122 -5.88 3.69 20.25
CA ALA A 122 -6.00 4.11 21.64
C ALA A 122 -7.46 4.05 22.11
N GLY A 123 -7.72 3.22 23.13
CA GLY A 123 -8.99 3.18 23.86
C GLY A 123 -9.36 1.77 24.33
N ARG A 124 -9.84 1.66 25.58
CA ARG A 124 -10.63 0.51 26.04
C ARG A 124 -12.12 0.85 25.88
N ARG A 125 -12.83 0.08 25.04
CA ARG A 125 -14.29 -0.08 24.81
C ARG A 125 -15.28 1.08 25.14
N ARG A 126 -16.15 1.40 24.16
CA ARG A 126 -17.61 1.36 24.43
C ARG A 126 -18.04 -0.13 24.45
N PRO A 127 -18.88 -0.57 25.39
CA PRO A 127 -19.32 -1.96 25.44
C PRO A 127 -20.06 -2.33 24.15
N VAL A 128 -19.73 -3.49 23.58
CA VAL A 128 -20.59 -4.17 22.61
C VAL A 128 -21.88 -4.47 23.36
N GLN A 129 -22.96 -3.76 23.03
CA GLN A 129 -24.30 -4.20 23.43
C GLN A 129 -24.58 -5.48 22.65
N HIS A 130 -24.23 -6.64 23.23
CA HIS A 130 -25.00 -7.82 22.92
C HIS A 130 -26.45 -7.50 23.30
N PRO A 131 -27.46 -7.80 22.46
CA PRO A 131 -28.83 -7.74 22.92
C PRO A 131 -28.92 -8.63 24.15
N VAL A 132 -29.25 -8.04 25.29
CA VAL A 132 -29.51 -8.78 26.51
C VAL A 132 -30.65 -9.73 26.18
N LEU A 133 -30.36 -11.01 26.02
CA LEU A 133 -31.37 -12.07 26.13
C LEU A 133 -31.96 -11.89 27.53
N THR A 134 -33.11 -11.23 27.59
CA THR A 134 -33.92 -11.12 28.80
C THR A 134 -34.15 -12.53 29.29
N GLN A 135 -33.58 -12.85 30.46
CA GLN A 135 -33.96 -14.04 31.19
C GLN A 135 -35.45 -13.92 31.49
N ALA A 136 -36.27 -14.62 30.71
CA ALA A 136 -37.63 -14.94 31.11
C ALA A 136 -37.52 -15.84 32.34
N LYS A 137 -37.53 -15.22 33.53
CA LYS A 137 -37.77 -15.96 34.78
C LYS A 137 -39.17 -16.55 34.67
N PHE A 138 -39.21 -17.87 34.47
CA PHE A 138 -40.33 -18.72 34.84
C PHE A 138 -40.74 -18.35 36.28
N ARG A 139 -41.96 -17.83 36.45
CA ARG A 139 -42.74 -18.07 37.67
C ARG A 139 -43.82 -19.07 37.31
N LEU A 140 -43.56 -20.32 37.70
CA LEU A 140 -44.60 -21.30 37.97
C LEU A 140 -45.20 -20.98 39.35
N GLN A 141 -46.53 -21.00 39.39
CA GLN A 141 -47.46 -20.94 40.54
C GLN A 141 -47.60 -19.61 41.28
#